data_AF-A0A934EPN5-F1
#
_entry.id   AF-A0A934EPN5-F1
#
_cell.length_a   1.000
_cell.length_b   1.000
_cell.length_c   1.000
_cell.angle_alpha   90.00
_cell.angle_beta   90.00
_cell.angle_gamma   90.00
#
_symmetry.space_group_name_H-M   'P 1'
#
loop_
_entity.id
_entity.type
_entity.pdbx_description
1 polymer ?
#
loop_
_entity_poly.entity_id
_entity_poly.type
_entity_poly.pdbx_seq_one_letter_code
_entity_poly.pdbx_strand_id
1 'polypeptide(L)'
;MLELNKWFFAQLANFLLLLIILNIVLFKPILQLFKEREKRTKGSLDEAKAMDAEKDNMLAQFDAKITEANEKARGIHGELKNEGARVQKETFEAAQKDAAAINMKAKQDLDAVVKETKNKLRTDVKAFSEKIVEKMVSA
;
A
#
# COMPACT_ATOMS: atom_id res chain seq x y z
N MET A 1 -80.44 -51.77 16.10
CA MET A 1 -79.28 -51.80 17.00
C MET A 1 -78.10 -52.35 16.22
N LEU A 2 -76.92 -51.73 16.30
CA LEU A 2 -75.71 -52.29 15.69
C LEU A 2 -75.37 -53.58 16.45
N GLU A 3 -75.67 -54.74 15.86
CA GLU A 3 -75.21 -56.01 16.43
C GLU A 3 -73.70 -56.14 16.16
N LEU A 4 -72.91 -55.83 17.19
CA LEU A 4 -71.47 -55.95 17.18
C LEU A 4 -71.06 -57.42 17.23
N ASN A 5 -71.17 -58.09 16.08
CA ASN A 5 -70.79 -59.48 15.90
C ASN A 5 -69.26 -59.62 15.80
N LYS A 6 -68.73 -60.80 16.15
CA LYS A 6 -67.28 -61.10 16.09
C LYS A 6 -66.64 -60.76 14.74
N TRP A 7 -67.40 -60.87 13.65
CA TRP A 7 -66.99 -60.48 12.29
C TRP A 7 -66.66 -58.98 12.16
N PHE A 8 -67.38 -58.10 12.85
CA PHE A 8 -67.11 -56.66 12.83
C PHE A 8 -65.72 -56.34 13.41
N PHE A 9 -65.35 -56.99 14.51
CA PHE A 9 -64.02 -56.80 15.13
C PHE A 9 -62.89 -57.33 14.24
N ALA A 10 -63.10 -58.46 13.54
CA ALA A 10 -62.14 -58.97 12.57
C ALA A 10 -61.94 -58.00 11.38
N GLN A 11 -63.03 -57.43 10.85
CA GLN A 11 -62.96 -56.43 9.79
C GLN A 11 -62.28 -55.14 10.24
N LEU A 12 -62.54 -54.70 11.47
CA LEU A 12 -61.88 -53.53 12.06
C LEU A 12 -60.38 -53.76 12.23
N ALA A 13 -59.98 -54.94 12.71
CA ALA A 13 -58.56 -55.31 12.83
C ALA A 13 -57.86 -55.32 11.45
N ASN A 14 -58.52 -55.87 10.42
CA ASN A 14 -57.99 -55.86 9.05
C ASN A 14 -57.85 -54.42 8.50
N PHE A 15 -58.85 -53.56 8.73
CA PHE A 15 -58.79 -52.16 8.32
C PHE A 15 -57.65 -51.40 9.02
N LEU A 16 -57.48 -51.59 10.33
CA LEU A 16 -56.39 -50.97 11.09
C LEU A 16 -55.02 -51.47 10.63
N LEU A 17 -54.89 -52.77 10.35
CA LEU A 17 -53.66 -53.37 9.83
C LEU A 17 -53.30 -52.78 8.45
N LEU A 18 -54.28 -52.65 7.56
CA LEU A 18 -54.10 -51.99 6.27
C LEU A 18 -53.73 -50.51 6.42
N LEU A 19 -54.34 -49.79 7.36
CA LEU A 19 -54.00 -48.39 7.67
C LEU A 19 -52.55 -48.24 8.13
N ILE A 20 -52.06 -49.15 8.99
CA ILE A 20 -50.67 -49.15 9.47
C ILE A 20 -49.71 -49.39 8.31
N ILE A 21 -50.00 -50.39 7.46
CA ILE A 21 -49.18 -50.68 6.28
C ILE A 21 -49.17 -49.47 5.34
N LEU A 22 -50.33 -48.87 5.09
CA LEU A 22 -50.46 -47.70 4.21
C LEU A 22 -49.72 -46.47 4.76
N ASN A 23 -49.73 -46.27 6.08
CA ASN A 23 -48.98 -45.20 6.72
C ASN A 23 -47.47 -45.34 6.50
N ILE A 24 -46.95 -46.56 6.66
CA ILE A 24 -45.51 -46.86 6.51
C ILE A 24 -45.09 -46.80 5.03
N VAL A 25 -45.89 -47.39 4.14
CA VAL A 25 -45.53 -47.57 2.72
C VAL A 25 -45.82 -46.33 1.86
N LEU A 26 -46.83 -45.53 2.20
CA LEU A 26 -47.29 -44.42 1.36
C LEU A 26 -47.19 -43.05 2.05
N PHE A 27 -47.82 -42.87 3.20
CA PHE A 27 -47.89 -41.53 3.82
C PHE A 27 -46.51 -41.03 4.28
N LYS A 28 -45.73 -41.84 4.99
CA LYS A 28 -44.38 -41.47 5.42
C LYS A 28 -43.44 -41.08 4.25
N PRO A 29 -43.26 -41.92 3.20
CA PRO A 29 -42.35 -41.58 2.11
C PRO A 29 -42.82 -40.38 1.29
N ILE A 30 -44.14 -40.20 1.09
CA ILE A 30 -44.67 -39.01 0.39
C ILE A 30 -44.35 -37.74 1.18
N LEU A 31 -44.58 -37.71 2.49
CA LEU A 31 -44.24 -36.56 3.34
C LEU A 31 -42.74 -36.27 3.37
N GLN A 32 -41.91 -37.30 3.37
CA GLN A 32 -40.45 -37.14 3.27
C GLN A 32 -40.06 -36.52 1.93
N LEU A 33 -40.63 -36.99 0.82
CA LEU A 33 -40.35 -36.45 -0.52
C LEU A 33 -40.74 -34.96 -0.64
N PHE A 34 -41.87 -34.55 -0.05
CA PHE A 34 -42.26 -33.14 -0.01
C PHE A 34 -41.28 -32.29 0.80
N LYS A 35 -40.85 -32.78 1.98
CA LYS A 35 -39.84 -32.09 2.80
C LYS A 35 -38.49 -32.00 2.09
N GLU A 36 -38.08 -33.06 1.40
CA GLU A 36 -36.83 -33.11 0.61
C GLU A 36 -36.86 -32.06 -0.51
N ARG A 37 -37.98 -31.98 -1.24
CA ARG A 37 -38.18 -30.98 -2.31
C ARG A 37 -38.19 -29.57 -1.76
N GLU A 38 -38.92 -29.33 -0.68
CA GLU A 38 -38.97 -28.03 -0.02
C GLU A 38 -37.59 -27.60 0.48
N LYS A 39 -36.86 -28.51 1.15
CA LYS A 39 -35.50 -28.27 1.63
C LYS A 39 -34.53 -27.99 0.49
N ARG A 40 -34.59 -28.73 -0.61
CA ARG A 40 -33.72 -28.53 -1.77
C ARG A 40 -34.00 -27.19 -2.46
N THR A 41 -35.27 -26.87 -2.72
CA THR A 41 -35.61 -25.62 -3.43
C THR A 41 -35.40 -24.39 -2.56
N LYS A 42 -35.88 -24.39 -1.31
CA LYS A 42 -35.67 -23.25 -0.40
C LYS A 42 -34.21 -23.13 0.01
N GLY A 43 -33.57 -24.24 0.34
CA GLY A 43 -32.15 -24.27 0.72
C GLY A 43 -31.23 -23.74 -0.37
N SER A 44 -31.41 -24.16 -1.63
CA SER A 44 -30.59 -23.64 -2.73
C SER A 44 -30.85 -22.16 -3.01
N LEU A 45 -32.07 -21.65 -2.79
CA LEU A 45 -32.36 -20.22 -2.95
C LEU A 45 -31.72 -19.39 -1.82
N ASP A 46 -31.78 -19.88 -0.58
CA ASP A 46 -31.18 -19.20 0.57
C ASP A 46 -29.65 -19.23 0.49
N GLU A 47 -29.07 -20.34 0.01
CA GLU A 47 -27.63 -20.46 -0.25
C GLU A 47 -27.18 -19.51 -1.37
N ALA A 48 -27.93 -19.41 -2.47
CA ALA A 48 -27.64 -18.45 -3.54
C ALA A 48 -27.69 -17.00 -3.03
N LYS A 49 -28.69 -16.64 -2.21
CA LYS A 49 -28.76 -15.30 -1.59
C LYS A 49 -27.60 -15.04 -0.64
N ALA A 50 -27.18 -16.03 0.14
CA ALA A 50 -26.02 -15.91 1.01
C ALA A 50 -24.73 -15.69 0.21
N MET A 51 -24.55 -16.44 -0.89
CA MET A 51 -23.42 -16.26 -1.80
C MET A 51 -23.40 -14.89 -2.46
N ASP A 52 -24.55 -14.37 -2.90
CA ASP A 52 -24.65 -13.02 -3.47
C ASP A 52 -24.31 -11.95 -2.42
N ALA A 53 -24.83 -12.08 -1.20
CA ALA A 53 -24.51 -11.15 -0.11
C ALA A 53 -23.02 -11.21 0.30
N GLU A 54 -22.43 -12.39 0.32
CA GLU A 54 -21.00 -12.57 0.58
C GLU A 54 -20.16 -11.95 -0.53
N LYS A 55 -20.52 -12.17 -1.79
CA LYS A 55 -19.87 -11.54 -2.94
C LYS A 55 -19.91 -10.03 -2.86
N ASP A 56 -21.07 -9.44 -2.56
CA ASP A 56 -21.21 -7.98 -2.45
C ASP A 56 -20.37 -7.42 -1.30
N ASN A 57 -20.31 -8.14 -0.17
CA ASN A 57 -19.44 -7.78 0.95
C ASN A 57 -17.94 -7.87 0.56
N MET A 58 -17.55 -8.94 -0.14
CA MET A 58 -16.17 -9.10 -0.64
C MET A 58 -15.79 -7.98 -1.61
N LEU A 59 -16.69 -7.59 -2.51
CA LEU A 59 -16.48 -6.46 -3.43
C LEU A 59 -16.32 -5.15 -2.67
N ALA A 60 -17.20 -4.86 -1.71
CA ALA A 60 -17.10 -3.67 -0.88
C ALA A 60 -15.78 -3.61 -0.09
N GLN A 61 -15.34 -4.74 0.48
CA GLN A 61 -14.05 -4.83 1.16
C GLN A 61 -12.87 -4.67 0.21
N PHE A 62 -12.96 -5.20 -1.02
CA PHE A 62 -11.93 -5.05 -2.03
C PHE A 62 -11.79 -3.59 -2.46
N ASP A 63 -12.90 -2.91 -2.76
CA ASP A 63 -12.91 -1.49 -3.13
C ASP A 63 -12.39 -0.60 -2.00
N ALA A 64 -12.75 -0.91 -0.75
CA ALA A 64 -12.20 -0.23 0.42
C ALA A 64 -10.67 -0.41 0.52
N LYS A 65 -10.16 -1.63 0.34
CA LYS A 65 -8.71 -1.91 0.34
C LYS A 65 -7.97 -1.20 -0.78
N ILE A 66 -8.54 -1.14 -1.98
CA ILE A 66 -7.95 -0.41 -3.11
C ILE A 66 -7.90 1.09 -2.82
N THR A 67 -8.97 1.64 -2.25
CA THR A 67 -9.01 3.06 -1.85
C THR A 67 -7.97 3.37 -0.79
N GLU A 68 -7.90 2.56 0.27
CA GLU A 68 -6.89 2.71 1.34
C GLU A 68 -5.46 2.59 0.79
N ALA A 69 -5.20 1.63 -0.10
CA ALA A 69 -3.89 1.46 -0.72
C ALA A 69 -3.50 2.69 -1.56
N ASN A 70 -4.44 3.24 -2.32
CA ASN A 70 -4.21 4.46 -3.11
C ASN A 70 -3.94 5.69 -2.23
N GLU A 71 -4.66 5.83 -1.11
CA GLU A 71 -4.43 6.91 -0.15
C GLU A 71 -3.05 6.79 0.51
N LYS A 72 -2.67 5.59 0.95
CA LYS A 72 -1.32 5.33 1.48
C LYS A 72 -0.24 5.62 0.45
N ALA A 73 -0.42 5.19 -0.79
CA ALA A 73 0.53 5.46 -1.87
C ALA A 73 0.67 6.96 -2.14
N ARG A 74 -0.43 7.72 -2.16
CA ARG A 74 -0.41 9.19 -2.29
C ARG A 74 0.28 9.86 -1.11
N GLY A 75 0.03 9.38 0.12
CA GLY A 75 0.70 9.85 1.33
C GLY A 75 2.22 9.67 1.25
N ILE A 76 2.67 8.44 0.98
CA ILE A 76 4.09 8.11 0.83
C ILE A 76 4.74 8.92 -0.29
N HIS A 77 4.06 9.07 -1.44
CA HIS A 77 4.60 9.87 -2.54
C HIS A 77 4.72 11.36 -2.16
N GLY A 78 3.76 11.90 -1.43
CA GLY A 78 3.80 13.27 -0.90
C GLY A 78 4.96 13.47 0.08
N GLU A 79 5.15 12.53 1.00
CA GLU A 79 6.27 12.54 1.95
C GLU A 79 7.62 12.47 1.23
N LEU A 80 7.79 11.55 0.29
CA LEU A 80 9.02 11.41 -0.51
C LEU A 80 9.31 12.67 -1.32
N LYS A 81 8.30 13.33 -1.88
CA LYS A 81 8.46 14.58 -2.62
C LYS A 81 8.92 15.72 -1.69
N ASN A 82 8.32 15.84 -0.52
CA ASN A 82 8.69 16.87 0.46
C ASN A 82 10.11 16.62 1.01
N GLU A 83 10.45 15.38 1.31
CA GLU A 83 11.77 14.99 1.78
C GLU A 83 12.83 15.21 0.68
N GLY A 84 12.53 14.83 -0.55
CA GLY A 84 13.39 15.10 -1.71
C GLY A 84 13.65 16.59 -1.90
N ALA A 85 12.61 17.44 -1.78
CA ALA A 85 12.76 18.89 -1.86
C ALA A 85 13.61 19.45 -0.70
N ARG A 86 13.45 18.92 0.51
CA ARG A 86 14.25 19.29 1.69
C ARG A 86 15.72 18.95 1.48
N VAL A 87 16.02 17.70 1.11
CA VAL A 87 17.38 17.22 0.84
C VAL A 87 18.02 17.99 -0.31
N GLN A 88 17.27 18.27 -1.37
CA GLN A 88 17.77 19.08 -2.49
C GLN A 88 18.16 20.49 -2.02
N LYS A 89 17.31 21.14 -1.22
CA LYS A 89 17.59 22.46 -0.67
C LYS A 89 18.82 22.45 0.23
N GLU A 90 18.90 21.50 1.16
CA GLU A 90 20.04 21.34 2.07
C GLU A 90 21.35 21.10 1.30
N THR A 91 21.32 20.22 0.29
CA THR A 91 22.47 19.93 -0.56
C THR A 91 22.91 21.17 -1.34
N PHE A 92 21.95 21.93 -1.88
CA PHE A 92 22.25 23.15 -2.63
C PHE A 92 22.81 24.26 -1.74
N GLU A 93 22.28 24.43 -0.53
CA GLU A 93 22.80 25.39 0.45
C GLU A 93 24.21 25.01 0.92
N ALA A 94 24.48 23.72 1.15
CA ALA A 94 25.81 23.23 1.47
C ALA A 94 26.80 23.50 0.31
N ALA A 95 26.43 23.16 -0.92
CA ALA A 95 27.26 23.40 -2.10
C ALA A 95 27.55 24.90 -2.31
N GLN A 96 26.58 25.79 -2.05
CA GLN A 96 26.81 27.23 -2.10
C GLN A 96 27.78 27.70 -1.02
N LYS A 97 27.68 27.19 0.22
CA LYS A 97 28.61 27.52 1.31
C LYS A 97 30.03 27.05 0.97
N ASP A 98 30.18 25.85 0.44
CA ASP A 98 31.48 25.32 0.03
C ASP A 98 32.08 26.15 -1.10
N ALA A 99 31.30 26.50 -2.12
CA ALA A 99 31.74 27.38 -3.20
C ALA A 99 32.16 28.77 -2.69
N ALA A 100 31.42 29.34 -1.73
CA ALA A 100 31.77 30.61 -1.10
C ALA A 100 33.09 30.50 -0.31
N ALA A 101 33.29 29.40 0.42
CA ALA A 101 34.52 29.15 1.18
C ALA A 101 35.74 28.98 0.26
N ILE A 102 35.59 28.26 -0.85
CA ILE A 102 36.63 28.11 -1.88
C ILE A 102 37.00 29.47 -2.46
N ASN A 103 36.02 30.28 -2.85
CA ASN A 103 36.26 31.62 -3.39
C ASN A 103 36.95 32.54 -2.37
N MET A 104 36.54 32.49 -1.10
CA MET A 104 37.17 33.28 -0.04
C MET A 104 38.63 32.87 0.17
N LYS A 105 38.91 31.56 0.20
CA LYS A 105 40.27 31.04 0.31
C LYS A 105 41.12 31.42 -0.89
N ALA A 106 40.62 31.25 -2.11
CA ALA A 106 41.31 31.65 -3.33
C ALA A 106 41.67 33.14 -3.34
N LYS A 107 40.77 33.99 -2.82
CA LYS A 107 41.02 35.43 -2.69
C LYS A 107 42.12 35.74 -1.66
N GLN A 108 42.11 35.05 -0.52
CA GLN A 108 43.17 35.18 0.48
C GLN A 108 44.54 34.72 -0.05
N ASP A 109 44.57 33.59 -0.75
CA ASP A 109 45.78 33.06 -1.37
C ASP A 109 46.31 34.04 -2.44
N LEU A 110 45.42 34.62 -3.25
CA LEU A 110 45.78 35.64 -4.24
C LEU A 110 46.38 36.89 -3.58
N ASP A 111 45.76 37.41 -2.53
CA ASP A 111 46.26 38.59 -1.81
C ASP A 111 47.64 38.32 -1.19
N ALA A 112 47.88 37.11 -0.68
CA ALA A 112 49.18 36.69 -0.17
C ALA A 112 50.24 36.64 -1.28
N VAL A 113 49.92 36.03 -2.43
CA VAL A 113 50.81 35.99 -3.60
C VAL A 113 51.13 37.39 -4.11
N VAL A 114 50.13 38.26 -4.25
CA VAL A 114 50.32 39.66 -4.69
C VAL A 114 51.28 40.41 -3.76
N LYS A 115 51.15 40.22 -2.44
CA LYS A 115 52.04 40.84 -1.46
C LYS A 115 53.47 40.31 -1.57
N GLU A 116 53.64 39.00 -1.75
CA GLU A 116 54.94 38.37 -1.95
C GLU A 116 55.60 38.86 -3.25
N THR A 117 54.86 38.87 -4.36
CA THR A 117 55.37 39.35 -5.66
C THR A 117 55.75 40.83 -5.62
N LYS A 118 54.98 41.69 -4.94
CA LYS A 118 55.34 43.09 -4.73
C LYS A 118 56.64 43.26 -3.95
N ASN A 119 56.86 42.43 -2.94
CA ASN A 119 58.11 42.45 -2.17
C ASN A 119 59.30 42.01 -3.02
N LYS A 120 59.14 40.91 -3.79
CA LYS A 120 60.16 40.46 -4.76
C LYS A 120 60.49 41.55 -5.79
N LEU A 121 59.47 42.17 -6.38
CA LEU A 121 59.65 43.25 -7.36
C LEU A 121 60.42 44.44 -6.78
N ARG A 122 60.18 44.82 -5.51
CA ARG A 122 60.96 45.89 -4.85
C ARG A 122 62.43 45.53 -4.68
N THR A 123 62.72 44.28 -4.34
CA THR A 123 64.10 43.76 -4.27
C THR A 123 64.76 43.77 -5.65
N ASP A 124 64.05 43.31 -6.67
CA ASP A 124 64.55 43.29 -8.05
C ASP A 124 64.82 44.72 -8.57
N VAL A 125 63.92 45.68 -8.29
CA VAL A 125 64.12 47.09 -8.66
C VAL A 125 65.35 47.69 -7.98
N LYS A 126 65.61 47.38 -6.71
CA LYS A 126 66.85 47.80 -6.03
C LYS A 126 68.08 47.21 -6.70
N ALA A 127 68.09 45.90 -6.96
CA ALA A 127 69.20 45.21 -7.61
C ALA A 127 69.46 45.75 -9.03
N PHE A 128 68.41 46.06 -9.80
CA PHE A 128 68.54 46.72 -11.09
C PHE A 128 69.10 48.14 -10.98
N SER A 129 68.67 48.90 -9.96
CA SER A 129 69.16 50.27 -9.73
C SER A 129 70.64 50.28 -9.35
N GLU A 130 71.07 49.37 -8.49
CA GLU A 130 72.49 49.17 -8.13
C GLU A 130 73.32 48.81 -9.37
N LYS A 131 72.86 47.86 -10.20
CA LYS A 131 73.52 47.53 -11.47
C LYS A 131 73.63 48.69 -12.45
N ILE A 132 72.62 49.56 -12.51
CA ILE A 132 72.65 50.75 -13.37
C ILE A 132 73.69 51.75 -12.86
N VAL A 133 73.74 51.99 -11.53
CA VAL A 133 74.73 52.88 -10.90
C VAL A 133 76.15 52.35 -11.09
N GLU A 134 76.37 51.05 -10.87
CA GLU A 134 77.66 50.40 -11.08
C GLU A 134 78.15 50.56 -12.54
N LYS A 135 77.24 50.41 -13.52
CA LYS A 135 77.55 50.56 -14.94
C LYS A 135 77.76 52.01 -15.39
N MET A 136 77.22 53.00 -14.67
CA MET A 136 77.47 54.44 -14.92
C MET A 136 78.80 54.92 -14.32
N VAL A 137 79.20 54.39 -13.16
CA VAL A 137 80.45 54.78 -12.47
C VAL A 137 81.68 54.07 -13.06
N SER A 138 81.48 52.96 -13.77
CA SER A 138 82.53 52.24 -14.50
C SER A 138 82.71 52.70 -15.96
N ALA A 139 82.02 53.77 -16.37
CA ALA A 139 82.25 54.51 -17.62
C ALA A 139 82.96 55.84 -17.32
#